data_AF-A0A7C3FBR0-F1
#
_entry.id   AF-A0A7C3FBR0-F1
#
_cell.length_a   1.000
_cell.length_b   1.000
_cell.length_c   1.000
_cell.angle_alpha   90.00
_cell.angle_beta   90.00
_cell.angle_gamma   90.00
#
_symmetry.space_group_name_H-M   'P 1'
#
loop_
_entity.id
_entity.type
_entity.pdbx_description
1 polymer ?
#
loop_
_entity_poly.entity_id
_entity_poly.type
_entity_poly.pdbx_seq_one_letter_code
_entity_poly.pdbx_strand_id
1 'polypeptide(L)'
;MSRIIDWFLRLWLQKLRYRWSRLRRKWFEAKYLRQTLPTPSSLSDIVAYLAQVTWTMDGPLHLFDAISYPQTVWAKKKDDCDGFAILAAALLEQWQPSSRPVLLTAMLRPMRRSHTVCAFSAPDGGLWFFDNNLLRQGDFQIYADVVAEFKGEARLVCWDVVEPTTLQTLEFHRA
;
A
#
# COMPACT_ATOMS: atom_id res chain seq x y z
N MET A 1 -28.29 10.82 -2.48
CA MET A 1 -27.14 10.18 -3.17
C MET A 1 -25.86 10.15 -2.34
N SER A 2 -25.47 11.23 -1.63
CA SER A 2 -24.21 11.26 -0.85
C SER A 2 -24.13 10.21 0.27
N ARG A 3 -25.17 10.05 1.10
CA ARG A 3 -25.13 9.14 2.26
C ARG A 3 -24.95 7.65 1.92
N ILE A 4 -25.51 7.17 0.80
CA ILE A 4 -25.41 5.76 0.39
C ILE A 4 -24.01 5.47 -0.13
N ILE A 5 -23.47 6.37 -0.96
CA ILE A 5 -22.10 6.29 -1.47
C ILE A 5 -21.11 6.36 -0.31
N ASP A 6 -21.32 7.27 0.64
CA ASP A 6 -20.47 7.39 1.83
C ASP A 6 -20.52 6.13 2.71
N TRP A 7 -21.70 5.53 2.90
CA TRP A 7 -21.85 4.28 3.65
C TRP A 7 -21.17 3.10 2.95
N PHE A 8 -21.40 2.95 1.64
CA PHE A 8 -20.77 1.92 0.83
C PHE A 8 -19.25 2.04 0.87
N LEU A 9 -18.70 3.25 0.69
CA LEU A 9 -17.25 3.48 0.74
C LEU A 9 -16.67 3.17 2.12
N ARG A 10 -17.35 3.55 3.19
CA ARG A 10 -16.92 3.20 4.56
C ARG A 10 -16.84 1.70 4.75
N LEU A 11 -17.91 0.99 4.38
CA LEU A 11 -17.97 -0.47 4.53
C LEU A 11 -16.99 -1.17 3.59
N TRP A 12 -16.82 -0.62 2.38
CA TRP A 12 -15.85 -1.08 1.41
C TRP A 12 -14.43 -1.00 1.96
N LEU A 13 -14.03 0.19 2.43
CA LEU A 13 -12.67 0.47 2.87
C LEU A 13 -12.34 -0.16 4.21
N GLN A 14 -13.24 -0.11 5.19
CA GLN A 14 -12.96 -0.70 6.49
C GLN A 14 -12.88 -2.23 6.45
N LYS A 15 -13.58 -2.89 5.52
CA LYS A 15 -13.76 -4.35 5.58
C LYS A 15 -13.74 -5.05 4.23
N LEU A 16 -14.55 -4.63 3.25
CA LEU A 16 -14.72 -5.45 2.04
C LEU A 16 -13.47 -5.50 1.16
N ARG A 17 -12.74 -4.39 0.99
CA ARG A 17 -11.49 -4.32 0.20
C ARG A 17 -10.50 -5.38 0.67
N TYR A 18 -10.24 -5.43 1.97
CA TYR A 18 -9.25 -6.35 2.53
C TYR A 18 -9.75 -7.80 2.58
N ARG A 19 -11.05 -8.02 2.80
CA ARG A 19 -11.64 -9.37 2.69
C ARG A 19 -11.57 -9.89 1.27
N TRP A 20 -11.88 -9.04 0.29
CA TRP A 20 -11.79 -9.36 -1.13
C TRP A 20 -10.34 -9.63 -1.53
N SER A 21 -9.39 -8.77 -1.13
CA SER A 21 -7.96 -8.95 -1.38
C SER A 21 -7.47 -10.30 -0.84
N ARG A 22 -7.82 -10.67 0.39
CA ARG A 22 -7.48 -11.98 0.97
C ARG A 22 -8.07 -13.16 0.18
N LEU A 23 -9.33 -13.05 -0.23
CA LEU A 23 -9.99 -14.10 -1.02
C LEU A 23 -9.33 -14.25 -2.40
N ARG A 24 -9.14 -13.14 -3.13
CA ARG A 24 -8.48 -13.10 -4.44
C ARG A 24 -7.07 -13.70 -4.36
N ARG A 25 -6.26 -13.24 -3.40
CA ARG A 25 -4.92 -13.77 -3.13
C ARG A 25 -4.93 -15.29 -2.99
N LYS A 26 -5.82 -15.81 -2.16
CA LYS A 26 -5.94 -17.27 -1.93
C LYS A 26 -6.32 -18.04 -3.19
N TRP A 27 -7.20 -17.50 -4.03
CA TRP A 27 -7.75 -18.23 -5.17
C TRP A 27 -6.92 -18.08 -6.45
N PHE A 28 -6.34 -16.91 -6.70
CA PHE A 28 -5.67 -16.59 -7.97
C PHE A 28 -4.15 -16.49 -7.87
N GLU A 29 -3.61 -16.31 -6.66
CA GLU A 29 -2.19 -15.99 -6.46
C GLU A 29 -1.44 -16.98 -5.58
N ALA A 30 -2.12 -17.97 -5.00
CA ALA A 30 -1.48 -18.97 -4.14
C ALA A 30 -0.29 -19.68 -4.82
N LYS A 31 -0.31 -19.83 -6.15
CA LYS A 31 0.80 -20.40 -6.93
C LYS A 31 2.11 -19.61 -6.80
N TYR A 32 2.03 -18.30 -6.55
CA TYR A 32 3.20 -17.43 -6.40
C TYR A 32 3.81 -17.48 -5.00
N LEU A 33 3.15 -18.09 -3.99
CA LEU A 33 3.70 -18.14 -2.62
C LEU A 33 5.07 -18.84 -2.52
N ARG A 34 5.42 -19.68 -3.50
CA ARG A 34 6.74 -20.33 -3.60
C ARG A 34 7.82 -19.44 -4.21
N GLN A 35 7.45 -18.29 -4.78
CA GLN A 35 8.39 -17.36 -5.34
C GLN A 35 9.21 -16.72 -4.22
N THR A 36 10.53 -16.89 -4.30
CA THR A 36 11.46 -16.21 -3.41
C THR A 36 11.49 -14.72 -3.73
N LEU A 37 11.32 -13.90 -2.70
CA LEU A 37 11.54 -12.47 -2.75
C LEU A 37 13.06 -12.19 -2.70
N PRO A 38 13.54 -11.09 -3.31
CA PRO A 38 14.94 -10.73 -3.20
C PRO A 38 15.26 -10.30 -1.76
N THR A 39 16.44 -10.61 -1.29
CA THR A 39 16.90 -10.18 0.04
C THR A 39 17.57 -8.81 -0.08
N PRO A 40 17.03 -7.74 0.55
CA PRO A 40 17.68 -6.44 0.56
C PRO A 40 18.70 -6.35 1.70
N SER A 41 19.78 -5.61 1.46
CA SER A 41 20.78 -5.26 2.48
C SER A 41 20.78 -3.77 2.85
N SER A 42 19.98 -2.98 2.14
CA SER A 42 19.88 -1.53 2.31
C SER A 42 18.55 -0.99 1.78
N LEU A 43 18.17 0.24 2.16
CA LEU A 43 17.05 0.96 1.52
C LEU A 43 17.26 1.15 0.02
N SER A 44 18.50 1.39 -0.42
CA SER A 44 18.82 1.52 -1.85
C SER A 44 18.54 0.25 -2.62
N ASP A 45 18.73 -0.93 -2.02
CA ASP A 45 18.37 -2.21 -2.66
C ASP A 45 16.86 -2.31 -2.81
N ILE A 46 16.09 -1.90 -1.80
CA ILE A 46 14.62 -1.91 -1.86
C ILE A 46 14.15 -0.99 -3.00
N VAL A 47 14.69 0.23 -3.10
CA VAL A 47 14.41 1.15 -4.22
C VAL A 47 14.76 0.49 -5.55
N ALA A 48 15.93 -0.13 -5.67
CA ALA A 48 16.37 -0.80 -6.89
C ALA A 48 15.48 -1.99 -7.28
N TYR A 49 14.99 -2.76 -6.31
CA TYR A 49 14.05 -3.86 -6.54
C TYR A 49 12.66 -3.35 -6.97
N LEU A 50 12.15 -2.30 -6.32
CA LEU A 50 10.88 -1.67 -6.69
C LEU A 50 10.95 -1.05 -8.09
N ALA A 51 12.09 -0.47 -8.48
CA ALA A 51 12.29 0.08 -9.82
C ALA A 51 12.21 -0.96 -10.96
N GLN A 52 12.32 -2.25 -10.64
CA GLN A 52 12.12 -3.33 -11.62
C GLN A 52 10.63 -3.66 -11.84
N VAL A 53 9.74 -3.14 -11.02
CA VAL A 53 8.29 -3.33 -11.17
C VAL A 53 7.77 -2.23 -12.09
N THR A 54 7.02 -2.62 -13.11
CA THR A 54 6.34 -1.68 -14.00
C THR A 54 5.02 -1.25 -13.38
N TRP A 55 4.86 0.05 -13.16
CA TRP A 55 3.58 0.60 -12.73
C TRP A 55 2.54 0.46 -13.83
N THR A 56 1.41 -0.16 -13.51
CA THR A 56 0.26 -0.21 -14.41
C THR A 56 -1.02 -0.04 -13.64
N MET A 57 -1.87 0.86 -14.10
CA MET A 57 -3.22 1.02 -13.57
C MET A 57 -4.01 -0.29 -13.73
N ASP A 58 -4.71 -0.67 -12.67
CA ASP A 58 -5.67 -1.77 -12.69
C ASP A 58 -6.70 -1.57 -13.83
N GLY A 59 -7.07 -2.66 -14.51
CA GLY A 59 -7.87 -2.62 -15.74
C GLY A 59 -9.29 -2.07 -15.54
N PRO A 60 -10.03 -1.76 -16.63
CA PRO A 60 -11.35 -1.08 -16.58
C PRO A 60 -12.46 -1.86 -15.85
N LEU A 61 -12.25 -3.14 -15.55
CA LEU A 61 -13.16 -3.98 -14.77
C LEU A 61 -12.88 -3.95 -13.26
N HIS A 62 -11.82 -3.29 -12.81
CA HIS A 62 -11.51 -3.12 -11.39
C HIS A 62 -12.35 -2.00 -10.77
N LEU A 63 -13.64 -2.28 -10.62
CA LEU A 63 -14.17 -2.11 -9.28
C LEU A 63 -13.27 -2.98 -8.40
N PHE A 64 -12.49 -2.35 -7.51
CA PHE A 64 -11.81 -2.95 -6.35
C PHE A 64 -10.29 -3.18 -6.46
N ASP A 65 -9.54 -2.08 -6.36
CA ASP A 65 -8.27 -1.87 -5.61
C ASP A 65 -7.93 -3.02 -4.63
N ALA A 66 -7.33 -4.09 -5.14
CA ALA A 66 -7.16 -5.36 -4.43
C ALA A 66 -5.68 -5.75 -4.35
N ILE A 67 -5.18 -5.74 -3.12
CA ILE A 67 -3.76 -5.85 -2.85
C ILE A 67 -3.27 -7.27 -3.17
N SER A 68 -2.28 -7.39 -4.06
CA SER A 68 -1.62 -8.66 -4.41
C SER A 68 -0.72 -9.19 -3.28
N TYR A 69 -0.30 -10.45 -3.31
CA TYR A 69 0.86 -10.89 -2.51
C TYR A 69 2.15 -10.22 -3.02
N PRO A 70 3.12 -9.90 -2.14
CA PRO A 70 4.40 -9.34 -2.59
C PRO A 70 5.13 -10.29 -3.55
N GLN A 71 4.99 -11.61 -3.37
CA GLN A 71 5.50 -12.62 -4.27
C GLN A 71 4.90 -12.54 -5.68
N THR A 72 3.60 -12.22 -5.78
CA THR A 72 2.93 -12.03 -7.06
C THR A 72 3.49 -10.81 -7.78
N VAL A 73 3.63 -9.69 -7.06
CA VAL A 73 4.20 -8.44 -7.58
C VAL A 73 5.61 -8.72 -8.11
N TRP A 74 6.43 -9.41 -7.31
CA TRP A 74 7.80 -9.75 -7.70
C TRP A 74 7.87 -10.71 -8.88
N ALA A 75 7.04 -11.77 -8.91
CA ALA A 75 7.03 -12.73 -10.00
C ALA A 75 6.61 -12.08 -11.33
N LYS A 76 5.61 -11.18 -11.29
CA LYS A 76 5.08 -10.52 -12.49
C LYS A 76 5.85 -9.27 -12.90
N LYS A 77 6.55 -8.63 -11.96
CA LYS A 77 7.22 -7.34 -12.14
C LYS A 77 6.27 -6.25 -12.67
N LYS A 78 5.00 -6.31 -12.27
CA LYS A 78 3.95 -5.42 -12.73
C LYS A 78 2.79 -5.40 -11.74
N ASP A 79 2.45 -4.22 -11.26
CA ASP A 79 1.28 -3.98 -10.41
C ASP A 79 0.98 -2.46 -10.31
N ASP A 80 -0.03 -2.08 -9.53
CA ASP A 80 -0.34 -0.68 -9.21
C ASP A 80 0.26 -0.23 -7.85
N CYS A 81 -0.12 0.95 -7.36
CA CYS A 81 0.41 1.52 -6.12
C CYS A 81 0.34 0.58 -4.90
N ASP A 82 -0.69 -0.26 -4.77
CA ASP A 82 -0.83 -1.16 -3.63
C ASP A 82 0.14 -2.35 -3.72
N GLY A 83 0.47 -2.77 -4.94
CA GLY A 83 1.45 -3.80 -5.24
C GLY A 83 2.88 -3.33 -4.95
N PHE A 84 3.21 -2.08 -5.26
CA PHE A 84 4.49 -1.50 -4.82
C PHE A 84 4.56 -1.41 -3.29
N ALA A 85 3.50 -0.93 -2.64
CA ALA A 85 3.47 -0.78 -1.19
C ALA A 85 3.62 -2.13 -0.47
N ILE A 86 2.91 -3.17 -0.89
CA ILE A 86 3.01 -4.50 -0.27
C ILE A 86 4.39 -5.15 -0.50
N LEU A 87 4.98 -4.95 -1.68
CA LEU A 87 6.33 -5.44 -1.96
C LEU A 87 7.36 -4.70 -1.09
N ALA A 88 7.28 -3.38 -1.01
CA ALA A 88 8.15 -2.56 -0.16
C ALA A 88 8.08 -2.99 1.30
N ALA A 89 6.86 -3.21 1.82
CA ALA A 89 6.66 -3.68 3.19
C ALA A 89 7.31 -5.04 3.44
N ALA A 90 7.14 -6.00 2.53
CA ALA A 90 7.75 -7.33 2.66
C ALA A 90 9.28 -7.29 2.60
N LEU A 91 9.85 -6.39 1.79
CA LEU A 91 11.29 -6.19 1.68
C LEU A 91 11.86 -5.49 2.93
N LEU A 92 11.17 -4.48 3.44
CA LEU A 92 11.52 -3.82 4.70
C LEU A 92 11.51 -4.80 5.86
N GLU A 93 10.48 -5.64 5.98
CA GLU A 93 10.38 -6.63 7.06
C GLU A 93 11.55 -7.64 7.01
N GLN A 94 12.06 -7.98 5.82
CA GLN A 94 13.23 -8.86 5.69
C GLN A 94 14.54 -8.19 6.11
N TRP A 95 14.71 -6.92 5.77
CA TRP A 95 15.96 -6.19 6.01
C TRP A 95 16.03 -5.57 7.41
N GLN A 96 14.94 -4.94 7.84
CA GLN A 96 14.82 -4.23 9.11
C GLN A 96 13.44 -4.47 9.76
N PRO A 97 13.21 -5.61 10.43
CA PRO A 97 11.93 -5.93 11.06
C PRO A 97 11.44 -4.88 12.09
N SER A 98 12.37 -4.13 12.70
CA SER A 98 12.02 -3.06 13.64
C SER A 98 11.42 -1.82 12.99
N SER A 99 11.44 -1.71 11.66
CA SER A 99 10.86 -0.56 10.93
C SER A 99 9.34 -0.54 10.94
N ARG A 100 8.68 -1.67 11.29
CA ARG A 100 7.21 -1.81 11.42
C ARG A 100 6.46 -1.22 10.21
N PRO A 101 6.69 -1.76 9.00
CA PRO A 101 6.07 -1.22 7.80
C PRO A 101 4.54 -1.37 7.85
N VAL A 102 3.84 -0.35 7.38
CA VAL A 102 2.37 -0.34 7.24
C VAL A 102 1.97 0.08 5.83
N LEU A 103 0.79 -0.35 5.40
CA LEU A 103 0.17 0.19 4.19
C LEU A 103 -0.71 1.36 4.58
N LEU A 104 -0.49 2.49 3.91
CA LEU A 104 -1.23 3.72 4.13
C LEU A 104 -1.97 4.07 2.84
N THR A 105 -3.31 4.01 2.86
CA THR A 105 -4.14 4.33 1.68
C THR A 105 -4.87 5.63 1.90
N ALA A 106 -4.80 6.57 0.95
CA ALA A 106 -5.71 7.71 0.90
C ALA A 106 -6.70 7.59 -0.25
N MET A 107 -7.96 7.89 0.04
CA MET A 107 -9.03 7.99 -0.95
C MET A 107 -9.23 9.46 -1.33
N LEU A 108 -8.98 9.77 -2.59
CA LEU A 108 -8.96 11.14 -3.10
C LEU A 108 -10.13 11.36 -4.07
N ARG A 109 -10.61 12.60 -4.22
CA ARG A 109 -11.58 12.94 -5.27
C ARG A 109 -10.88 13.37 -6.56
N PRO A 110 -11.31 12.85 -7.74
CA PRO A 110 -12.28 11.76 -7.94
C PRO A 110 -11.74 10.41 -7.44
N MET A 111 -12.62 9.50 -6.96
CA MET A 111 -12.24 8.25 -6.26
C MET A 111 -11.24 7.36 -6.99
N ARG A 112 -11.19 7.43 -8.32
CA ARG A 112 -10.16 6.79 -9.17
C ARG A 112 -8.71 7.24 -8.88
N ARG A 113 -8.51 8.23 -8.01
CA ARG A 113 -7.21 8.73 -7.56
C ARG A 113 -6.83 8.21 -6.18
N SER A 114 -7.43 7.13 -5.69
CA SER A 114 -6.92 6.49 -4.48
C SER A 114 -5.45 6.12 -4.68
N HIS A 115 -4.67 6.20 -3.60
CA HIS A 115 -3.24 5.91 -3.65
C HIS A 115 -2.82 5.21 -2.36
N THR A 116 -2.03 4.16 -2.51
CA THR A 116 -1.49 3.37 -1.41
C THR A 116 0.04 3.52 -1.39
N VAL A 117 0.60 3.79 -0.22
CA VAL A 117 2.04 3.86 0.02
C VAL A 117 2.46 2.92 1.14
N CYS A 118 3.74 2.57 1.23
CA CYS A 118 4.29 1.86 2.37
C CYS A 118 5.00 2.85 3.30
N ALA A 119 4.43 3.11 4.48
CA ALA A 119 5.06 3.94 5.51
C ALA A 119 5.76 3.07 6.56
N PHE A 120 6.84 3.56 7.16
CA PHE A 120 7.60 2.82 8.18
C PHE A 120 8.35 3.77 9.12
N SER A 121 8.68 3.30 10.32
CA SER A 121 9.46 4.07 11.29
C SER A 121 10.88 4.29 10.79
N ALA A 122 11.28 5.55 10.72
CA ALA A 122 12.62 5.96 10.38
C ALA A 122 13.57 5.82 11.60
N PRO A 123 14.89 5.68 11.39
CA PRO A 123 15.86 5.51 12.47
C PRO A 123 15.93 6.68 13.47
N ASP A 124 15.55 7.88 13.02
CA ASP A 124 15.52 9.12 13.81
C ASP A 124 14.23 9.31 14.62
N GLY A 125 13.29 8.35 14.55
CA GLY A 125 12.02 8.38 15.27
C GLY A 125 10.86 8.97 14.49
N GLY A 126 11.08 9.48 13.28
CA GLY A 126 10.03 9.91 12.36
C GLY A 126 9.45 8.76 11.52
N LEU A 127 8.79 9.12 10.43
CA LEU A 127 8.26 8.21 9.41
C LEU A 127 8.90 8.51 8.07
N TRP A 128 9.30 7.48 7.35
CA TRP A 128 9.59 7.55 5.91
C TRP A 128 8.58 6.70 5.16
N PHE A 129 8.49 6.87 3.84
CA PHE A 129 7.59 6.04 3.04
C PHE A 129 8.08 5.79 1.62
N PHE A 130 7.66 4.67 1.07
CA PHE A 130 7.80 4.36 -0.35
C PHE A 130 6.54 4.76 -1.10
N ASP A 131 6.70 5.67 -2.06
CA ASP A 131 5.71 6.02 -3.06
C ASP A 131 6.10 5.39 -4.39
N ASN A 132 5.46 4.26 -4.70
CA ASN A 132 5.90 3.36 -5.78
C ASN A 132 7.38 2.95 -5.59
N ASN A 133 8.25 3.28 -6.55
CA ASN A 133 9.68 3.01 -6.47
C ASN A 133 10.49 4.15 -5.83
N LEU A 134 9.85 5.23 -5.37
CA LEU A 134 10.54 6.38 -4.79
C LEU A 134 10.51 6.30 -3.26
N LEU A 135 11.69 6.34 -2.64
CA LEU A 135 11.79 6.56 -1.21
C LEU A 135 11.62 8.05 -0.90
N ARG A 136 10.67 8.37 -0.03
CA ARG A 136 10.44 9.72 0.50
C ARG A 136 10.96 9.79 1.91
N GLN A 137 11.96 10.66 2.09
CA GLN A 137 12.56 10.98 3.38
C GLN A 137 12.21 12.41 3.73
N GLY A 138 11.75 12.64 4.95
CA GLY A 138 11.29 13.93 5.42
C GLY A 138 10.97 13.86 6.90
N ASP A 139 10.60 15.01 7.45
CA ASP A 139 10.22 15.16 8.85
C ASP A 139 8.72 14.87 9.03
N PHE A 140 8.33 13.62 8.77
CA PHE A 140 6.95 13.16 8.98
C PHE A 140 6.83 12.54 10.36
N GLN A 141 6.00 13.09 11.23
CA GLN A 141 5.88 12.66 12.62
C GLN A 141 4.71 11.69 12.82
N ILE A 142 3.66 11.85 12.01
CA ILE A 142 2.46 11.03 12.06
C ILE A 142 1.99 10.62 10.66
N TYR A 143 1.19 9.56 10.56
CA TYR A 143 0.65 9.09 9.27
C TYR A 143 -0.16 10.17 8.53
N ALA A 144 -0.77 11.12 9.25
CA ALA A 144 -1.48 12.24 8.63
C ALA A 144 -0.54 13.14 7.81
N ASP A 145 0.72 13.30 8.22
CA ASP A 145 1.72 14.09 7.47
C ASP A 145 2.06 13.40 6.16
N VAL A 146 2.25 12.07 6.20
CA VAL A 146 2.49 11.25 5.01
C VAL A 146 1.31 11.32 4.05
N VAL A 147 0.07 11.21 4.56
CA VAL A 147 -1.14 11.38 3.73
C VAL A 147 -1.20 12.77 3.11
N ALA A 148 -0.84 13.81 3.86
CA ALA A 148 -0.83 15.19 3.36
C ALA A 148 0.18 15.38 2.23
N GLU A 149 1.32 14.70 2.30
CA GLU A 149 2.37 14.71 1.29
C GLU A 149 1.89 14.07 -0.02
N PHE A 150 1.55 12.77 -0.01
CA PHE A 150 1.27 12.07 -1.27
C PHE A 150 -0.08 12.41 -1.89
N LYS A 151 -1.05 12.94 -1.12
CA LYS A 151 -2.32 13.40 -1.69
C LYS A 151 -2.15 14.66 -2.55
N GLY A 152 -1.13 15.48 -2.27
CA GLY A 152 -0.95 16.81 -2.85
C GLY A 152 -2.20 17.70 -2.71
N GLU A 153 -2.62 18.31 -3.82
CA GLU A 153 -3.79 19.20 -3.88
C GLU A 153 -5.13 18.45 -3.94
N ALA A 154 -5.12 17.11 -4.03
CA ALA A 154 -6.35 16.36 -4.16
C ALA A 154 -7.19 16.44 -2.87
N ARG A 155 -8.51 16.48 -3.05
CA ARG A 155 -9.44 16.48 -1.91
C ARG A 155 -9.51 15.09 -1.30
N LEU A 156 -9.02 14.98 -0.07
CA LEU A 156 -9.10 13.77 0.76
C LEU A 156 -10.56 13.49 1.15
N VAL A 157 -10.94 12.22 1.11
CA VAL A 157 -12.23 11.72 1.60
C VAL A 157 -12.03 11.00 2.93
N CYS A 158 -11.11 10.05 2.94
CA CYS A 158 -10.71 9.27 4.11
C CYS A 158 -9.38 8.57 3.82
N TRP A 159 -8.78 8.03 4.86
CA TRP A 159 -7.56 7.24 4.76
C TRP A 159 -7.50 6.18 5.86
N ASP A 160 -6.69 5.14 5.64
CA ASP A 160 -6.52 4.05 6.59
C ASP A 160 -5.07 3.56 6.68
N VAL A 161 -4.77 2.90 7.79
CA VAL A 161 -3.50 2.24 8.06
C VAL A 161 -3.77 0.75 8.21
N VAL A 162 -2.98 -0.07 7.54
CA VAL A 162 -3.21 -1.52 7.46
C VAL A 162 -1.92 -2.28 7.68
N GLU A 163 -2.03 -3.35 8.47
CA GLU A 163 -0.96 -4.34 8.65
C GLU A 163 -0.73 -5.11 7.34
N PRO A 164 0.46 -5.01 6.71
CA PRO A 164 0.73 -5.59 5.38
C PRO A 164 0.47 -7.11 5.30
N THR A 165 0.80 -7.83 6.37
CA THR A 165 0.73 -9.30 6.37
C THR A 165 -0.71 -9.81 6.44
N THR A 166 -1.49 -9.26 7.38
CA THR A 166 -2.86 -9.74 7.67
C THR A 166 -3.93 -9.00 6.88
N LEU A 167 -3.58 -7.83 6.33
CA LEU A 167 -4.52 -6.82 5.84
C LEU A 167 -5.57 -6.46 6.88
N GLN A 168 -5.17 -6.38 8.15
CA GLN A 168 -6.02 -5.88 9.22
C GLN A 168 -5.88 -4.36 9.29
N THR A 169 -7.01 -3.66 9.27
CA THR A 169 -7.04 -2.22 9.51
C THR A 169 -6.63 -1.93 10.95
N LEU A 170 -5.57 -1.13 11.09
CA LEU A 170 -5.04 -0.62 12.35
C LEU A 170 -5.70 0.72 12.69
N GLU A 171 -5.81 1.60 11.71
CA GLU A 171 -6.43 2.92 11.87
C GLU A 171 -7.33 3.26 10.69
N PHE A 172 -8.35 4.09 10.93
CA PHE A 172 -9.24 4.60 9.88
C PHE A 172 -9.69 6.02 10.23
N HIS A 173 -9.48 6.95 9.31
CA HIS A 173 -9.68 8.38 9.54
C HIS A 173 -10.52 9.00 8.43
N ARG A 174 -11.32 10.00 8.79
CA ARG A 174 -12.09 10.81 7.83
C ARG A 174 -11.50 12.20 7.73
N ALA A 175 -11.56 12.76 6.53
CA ALA A 175 -11.27 14.17 6.29
C ALA A 175 -12.42 15.08 6.76
#